data_AF-A0AA51D6A7-F1
#
_entry.id   AF-A0AA51D6A7-F1
#
_cell.length_a   1.000
_cell.length_b   1.000
_cell.length_c   1.000
_cell.angle_alpha   90.00
_cell.angle_beta   90.00
_cell.angle_gamma   90.00
#
_symmetry.space_group_name_H-M   'P 1'
#
loop_
_entity.id
_entity.type
_entity.pdbx_description
1 polymer ?
#
loop_
_entity_poly.entity_id
_entity_poly.type
_entity_poly.pdbx_seq_one_letter_code
_entity_poly.pdbx_strand_id
1 'polypeptide(L)'
;MLEHLITILVPNIAHILELIGVFIIIYSALKAFGRYALRFFKFTDETIKIEFSQALAMALEFKLGAEILKTLVIRTIDELIILASIVVLRAALTLIIHWEIESDSKRANHFKELKEKTAHKNEVDEKKL
;
A
#
# COMPACT_ATOMS: atom_id res chain seq x y z
N MET A 1 42.56 4.32 -0.91
CA MET A 1 42.00 3.99 -2.25
C MET A 1 40.63 3.32 -2.17
N LEU A 2 40.46 2.23 -1.41
CA LEU A 2 39.17 1.53 -1.24
C LEU A 2 38.08 2.39 -0.59
N GLU A 3 38.40 3.20 0.42
CA GLU A 3 37.43 4.11 1.06
C GLU A 3 36.87 5.16 0.09
N HIS A 4 37.71 5.68 -0.80
CA HIS A 4 37.32 6.64 -1.83
C HIS A 4 36.41 5.99 -2.89
N LEU A 5 36.68 4.73 -3.21
CA LEU A 5 35.85 3.95 -4.12
C LEU A 5 34.45 3.69 -3.51
N ILE A 6 34.39 3.30 -2.23
CA ILE A 6 33.14 3.05 -1.51
C ILE A 6 32.29 4.32 -1.36
N THR A 7 32.91 5.45 -1.00
CA THR A 7 32.22 6.76 -0.87
C THR A 7 31.64 7.28 -2.18
N ILE A 8 32.17 6.86 -3.33
CA ILE A 8 31.62 7.21 -4.65
C ILE A 8 30.57 6.20 -5.10
N LEU A 9 30.85 4.89 -5.00
CA LEU A 9 29.97 3.85 -5.55
C LEU A 9 28.67 3.69 -4.78
N VAL A 10 28.74 3.60 -3.46
CA VAL A 10 27.59 3.20 -2.65
C VAL A 10 26.46 4.23 -2.70
N PRO A 11 26.71 5.56 -2.61
CA PRO A 11 25.65 6.54 -2.79
C PRO A 11 25.03 6.47 -4.20
N ASN A 12 25.83 6.26 -5.24
CA ASN A 12 25.30 6.13 -6.60
C ASN A 12 24.39 4.90 -6.75
N ILE A 13 24.77 3.76 -6.17
CA ILE A 13 23.95 2.54 -6.16
C ILE A 13 22.65 2.79 -5.37
N ALA A 14 22.73 3.48 -4.23
CA ALA A 14 21.55 3.82 -3.44
C ALA A 14 20.54 4.68 -4.24
N HIS A 15 21.01 5.72 -4.95
CA HIS A 15 20.14 6.52 -5.81
C HIS A 15 19.48 5.70 -6.93
N ILE A 16 20.20 4.73 -7.52
CA ILE A 16 19.63 3.82 -8.53
C ILE A 16 18.52 2.96 -7.92
N LEU A 17 18.72 2.40 -6.74
CA LEU A 17 17.69 1.62 -6.03
C LEU A 17 16.45 2.47 -5.71
N GLU A 18 16.64 3.71 -5.28
CA GLU A 18 15.52 4.64 -5.07
C GLU A 18 14.76 4.92 -6.36
N LEU A 19 15.48 5.14 -7.46
CA LEU A 19 14.88 5.40 -8.77
C LEU A 19 14.04 4.21 -9.26
N ILE A 20 14.53 2.98 -9.05
CA ILE A 20 13.78 1.75 -9.33
C ILE A 20 12.49 1.71 -8.50
N GLY A 21 12.57 1.98 -7.20
CA GLY A 21 11.38 2.03 -6.33
C GLY A 21 10.36 3.07 -6.81
N VAL A 22 10.80 4.27 -7.15
CA VAL A 22 9.94 5.33 -7.71
C VAL A 22 9.30 4.89 -9.02
N PHE A 23 10.06 4.27 -9.92
CA PHE A 23 9.56 3.77 -11.20
C PHE A 23 8.46 2.71 -11.01
N ILE A 24 8.66 1.75 -10.10
CA ILE A 24 7.66 0.73 -9.79
C ILE A 24 6.36 1.37 -9.27
N ILE A 25 6.45 2.37 -8.38
CA ILE A 25 5.28 3.10 -7.86
C ILE A 25 4.53 3.79 -9.00
N ILE A 26 5.23 4.53 -9.86
CA ILE A 26 4.60 5.27 -10.96
C ILE A 26 3.92 4.31 -11.95
N TYR A 27 4.64 3.28 -12.40
CA TYR A 27 4.12 2.31 -13.36
C TYR A 27 2.89 1.57 -12.82
N SER A 28 2.96 1.08 -11.58
CA SER A 28 1.84 0.38 -10.94
C SER A 28 0.64 1.28 -10.71
N ALA A 29 0.84 2.55 -10.32
CA ALA A 29 -0.22 3.53 -10.16
C ALA A 29 -0.92 3.83 -11.50
N LEU A 30 -0.17 4.07 -12.57
CA LEU A 30 -0.74 4.29 -13.91
C LEU A 30 -1.51 3.07 -14.41
N LYS A 31 -0.97 1.86 -14.24
CA LYS A 31 -1.64 0.60 -14.61
C LYS A 31 -2.92 0.38 -13.81
N ALA A 32 -2.89 0.62 -12.49
CA ALA A 32 -4.05 0.48 -11.63
C ALA A 32 -5.13 1.51 -11.97
N PHE A 33 -4.74 2.78 -12.12
CA PHE A 33 -5.65 3.87 -12.50
C PHE A 33 -6.27 3.67 -13.88
N GLY A 34 -5.48 3.25 -14.88
CA GLY A 34 -5.99 2.96 -16.21
C GLY A 34 -7.06 1.87 -16.20
N ARG A 35 -6.77 0.72 -15.58
CA ARG A 35 -7.74 -0.38 -15.44
C ARG A 35 -8.99 0.03 -14.65
N TYR A 36 -8.83 0.88 -13.65
CA TYR A 36 -9.92 1.43 -12.86
C TYR A 36 -10.83 2.36 -13.68
N ALA A 37 -10.23 3.31 -14.42
CA ALA A 37 -10.95 4.27 -15.26
C ALA A 37 -11.73 3.58 -16.40
N LEU A 38 -11.12 2.57 -17.05
CA LEU A 38 -11.75 1.75 -18.09
C LEU A 38 -12.99 0.99 -17.61
N ARG A 39 -13.13 0.76 -16.29
CA ARG A 39 -14.21 -0.06 -15.71
C ARG A 39 -15.31 0.76 -15.01
N PHE A 40 -15.43 2.04 -15.36
CA PHE A 40 -16.49 2.94 -14.85
C PHE A 40 -16.57 2.99 -13.31
N PHE A 41 -15.44 3.17 -12.64
CA PHE A 41 -15.36 3.39 -11.18
C PHE A 41 -15.88 2.22 -10.30
N LYS A 42 -16.05 1.01 -10.84
CA LYS A 42 -16.37 -0.16 -10.02
C LYS A 42 -15.14 -0.62 -9.23
N PHE A 43 -15.09 -0.29 -7.93
CA PHE A 43 -14.07 -0.70 -6.96
C PHE A 43 -14.10 -2.20 -6.59
N THR A 44 -14.62 -3.08 -7.45
CA THR A 44 -14.87 -4.49 -7.12
C THR A 44 -13.70 -5.41 -7.50
N ASP A 45 -12.70 -4.90 -8.22
CA ASP A 45 -11.59 -5.72 -8.70
C ASP A 45 -10.48 -5.82 -7.64
N GLU A 46 -10.64 -6.80 -6.75
CA GLU A 46 -9.71 -7.11 -5.66
C GLU A 46 -8.31 -7.42 -6.18
N THR A 47 -8.20 -7.96 -7.40
CA THR A 47 -6.93 -8.28 -8.06
C THR A 47 -6.11 -7.03 -8.36
N ILE A 48 -6.74 -5.93 -8.81
CA ILE A 48 -6.04 -4.66 -9.05
C ILE A 48 -5.46 -4.11 -7.74
N LYS A 49 -6.22 -4.22 -6.65
CA LYS A 49 -5.81 -3.75 -5.32
C LYS A 49 -4.63 -4.56 -4.78
N ILE A 50 -4.67 -5.89 -4.92
CA ILE A 50 -3.58 -6.79 -4.49
C ILE A 50 -2.32 -6.52 -5.30
N GLU A 51 -2.40 -6.47 -6.64
CA GLU A 51 -1.25 -6.17 -7.50
C GLU A 51 -0.60 -4.82 -7.17
N PHE A 52 -1.42 -3.78 -6.93
CA PHE A 52 -0.92 -2.45 -6.57
C PHE A 52 -0.25 -2.46 -5.19
N SER A 53 -0.83 -3.14 -4.22
CA SER A 53 -0.27 -3.27 -2.86
C SER A 53 1.08 -4.00 -2.87
N GLN A 54 1.20 -5.07 -3.67
CA GLN A 54 2.46 -5.80 -3.86
C GLN A 54 3.54 -4.93 -4.52
N ALA A 55 3.18 -4.14 -5.54
CA ALA A 55 4.11 -3.22 -6.19
C ALA A 55 4.60 -2.12 -5.23
N LEU A 56 3.71 -1.59 -4.38
CA LEU A 56 4.09 -0.62 -3.33
C LEU A 56 5.03 -1.25 -2.29
N ALA A 57 4.78 -2.48 -1.86
CA ALA A 57 5.66 -3.20 -0.93
C ALA A 57 7.05 -3.42 -1.54
N MET A 58 7.13 -3.88 -2.79
CA MET A 58 8.39 -4.06 -3.50
C MET A 58 9.17 -2.75 -3.64
N ALA A 59 8.50 -1.65 -3.99
CA ALA A 59 9.14 -0.34 -4.05
C ALA A 59 9.69 0.11 -2.69
N LEU A 60 9.02 -0.25 -1.60
CA LEU A 60 9.48 0.04 -0.25
C LEU A 60 10.74 -0.75 0.11
N GLU A 61 10.81 -2.03 -0.27
CA GLU A 61 12.02 -2.85 -0.08
C GLU A 61 13.23 -2.26 -0.82
N PHE A 62 13.03 -1.77 -2.05
CA PHE A 62 14.09 -1.07 -2.79
C PHE A 62 14.56 0.21 -2.08
N LYS A 63 13.63 1.00 -1.52
CA LYS A 63 14.00 2.19 -0.73
C LYS A 63 14.72 1.84 0.56
N LEU A 64 14.31 0.77 1.26
CA LEU A 64 15.01 0.28 2.45
C LEU A 64 16.42 -0.21 2.11
N GLY A 65 16.60 -0.92 0.99
CA GLY A 65 17.92 -1.34 0.50
C GLY A 65 18.83 -0.16 0.18
N ALA A 66 18.31 0.88 -0.47
CA ALA A 66 19.04 2.13 -0.71
C ALA A 66 19.48 2.80 0.59
N GLU A 67 18.60 2.81 1.59
CA GLU A 67 18.86 3.41 2.89
C GLU A 67 19.96 2.68 3.65
N ILE A 68 19.90 1.33 3.68
CA ILE A 68 20.95 0.49 4.26
C ILE A 68 22.30 0.81 3.59
N LEU A 69 22.35 0.91 2.27
CA LEU A 69 23.58 1.26 1.56
C LEU A 69 24.13 2.64 1.96
N LYS A 70 23.29 3.67 2.08
CA LYS A 70 23.73 5.01 2.52
C LYS A 70 24.33 4.98 3.93
N THR A 71 23.76 4.19 4.84
CA THR A 71 24.30 4.05 6.22
C THR A 71 25.69 3.40 6.28
N LEU A 72 26.10 2.65 5.24
CA LEU A 72 27.46 2.10 5.14
C LEU A 72 28.53 3.17 4.87
N VAL A 73 28.12 4.35 4.38
CA VAL A 73 29.03 5.44 3.98
C VAL A 73 28.85 6.70 4.83
N ILE A 74 27.63 7.03 5.24
CA ILE A 74 27.28 8.25 5.96
C ILE A 74 26.64 7.87 7.30
N ARG A 75 27.15 8.43 8.41
CA ARG A 75 26.72 8.13 9.78
C ARG A 75 25.92 9.25 10.47
N THR A 76 25.39 10.23 9.73
CA THR A 76 24.62 11.32 10.32
C THR A 76 23.18 10.87 10.55
N ILE A 77 22.84 10.73 11.83
CA ILE A 77 21.55 10.19 12.30
C ILE A 77 20.36 11.09 11.94
N ASP A 78 20.57 12.41 11.75
CA ASP A 78 19.48 13.36 11.52
C ASP A 78 18.74 13.14 10.20
N GLU A 79 19.47 12.88 9.10
CA GLU A 79 18.87 12.62 7.79
C GLU A 79 18.13 11.27 7.76
N LEU A 80 18.72 10.27 8.43
CA LEU A 80 18.13 8.94 8.59
C LEU A 80 16.81 9.01 9.37
N ILE A 81 16.74 9.83 10.43
CA ILE A 81 15.53 10.02 11.24
C ILE A 81 14.40 10.63 10.41
N ILE A 82 14.69 11.66 9.61
CA ILE A 82 13.67 12.32 8.78
C ILE A 82 13.10 11.33 7.76
N LEU A 83 13.97 10.57 7.08
CA LEU A 83 13.54 9.63 6.06
C LEU A 83 12.76 8.44 6.65
N ALA A 84 13.22 7.89 7.78
CA ALA A 84 12.51 6.84 8.51
C ALA A 84 11.14 7.33 8.99
N SER A 85 11.04 8.57 9.46
CA SER A 85 9.78 9.17 9.93
C SER A 85 8.75 9.25 8.80
N ILE A 86 9.13 9.67 7.59
CA ILE A 86 8.23 9.74 6.43
C ILE A 86 7.74 8.35 6.03
N VAL A 87 8.61 7.34 6.05
CA VAL A 87 8.24 5.96 5.73
C VAL A 87 7.25 5.39 6.74
N VAL A 88 7.51 5.58 8.04
CA VAL A 88 6.61 5.14 9.12
C VAL A 88 5.25 5.83 9.01
N LEU A 89 5.24 7.14 8.79
CA LEU A 89 4.01 7.91 8.63
C LEU A 89 3.18 7.40 7.45
N ARG A 90 3.83 7.11 6.31
CA ARG A 90 3.17 6.55 5.13
C ARG A 90 2.56 5.17 5.41
N ALA A 91 3.28 4.30 6.13
CA ALA A 91 2.77 2.99 6.52
C ALA A 91 1.56 3.11 7.45
N ALA A 92 1.64 3.98 8.47
CA ALA A 92 0.55 4.22 9.42
C ALA A 92 -0.72 4.71 8.71
N LEU A 93 -0.62 5.75 7.87
CA LEU A 93 -1.75 6.27 7.08
C LEU A 93 -2.39 5.19 6.21
N THR A 94 -1.57 4.39 5.52
CA THR A 94 -2.06 3.33 4.63
C THR A 94 -2.79 2.22 5.40
N LEU A 95 -2.28 1.82 6.57
CA LEU A 95 -2.89 0.81 7.42
C LEU A 95 -4.21 1.29 8.04
N ILE A 96 -4.26 2.54 8.50
CA ILE A 96 -5.49 3.16 9.02
C ILE A 96 -6.61 3.10 7.97
N ILE A 97 -6.31 3.53 6.74
CA ILE A 97 -7.28 3.50 5.64
C ILE A 97 -7.72 2.06 5.34
N HIS A 98 -6.82 1.08 5.40
CA HIS A 98 -7.17 -0.32 5.17
C HIS A 98 -8.13 -0.87 6.24
N TRP A 99 -7.86 -0.57 7.52
CA TRP A 99 -8.72 -1.00 8.63
C TRP A 99 -10.09 -0.33 8.60
N GLU A 100 -10.17 0.94 8.23
CA GLU A 100 -11.43 1.65 8.09
C GLU A 100 -12.31 1.00 7.00
N ILE A 101 -11.73 0.72 5.83
CA ILE A 101 -12.44 0.07 4.71
C ILE A 101 -12.93 -1.33 5.09
N GLU A 102 -12.13 -2.13 5.80
CA GLU A 102 -12.55 -3.47 6.22
C GLU A 102 -13.65 -3.44 7.30
N SER A 103 -13.55 -2.51 8.25
CA SER A 103 -14.58 -2.30 9.27
C SER A 103 -15.92 -1.92 8.65
N ASP A 104 -15.93 -0.99 7.71
CA ASP A 104 -17.16 -0.57 7.03
C ASP A 104 -17.73 -1.67 6.14
N SER A 105 -16.89 -2.48 5.50
CA SER A 105 -17.32 -3.65 4.74
C SER A 105 -18.01 -4.70 5.62
N LYS A 106 -17.46 -4.96 6.82
CA LYS A 106 -18.07 -5.88 7.80
C LYS A 106 -19.41 -5.36 8.33
N ARG A 107 -19.50 -4.06 8.62
CA ARG A 107 -20.75 -3.42 9.07
C ARG A 107 -21.84 -3.48 7.99
N ALA A 108 -21.49 -3.24 6.74
CA ALA A 108 -22.44 -3.32 5.62
C ALA A 108 -23.01 -4.74 5.43
N ASN A 109 -22.16 -5.77 5.55
CA ASN A 109 -22.59 -7.17 5.43
C ASN A 109 -23.50 -7.61 6.59
N HIS A 110 -23.17 -7.22 7.83
CA HIS A 110 -24.00 -7.55 8.99
C HIS A 110 -25.39 -6.89 8.92
N PHE A 111 -25.48 -5.66 8.38
CA PHE A 111 -26.75 -4.97 8.18
C PHE A 111 -27.61 -5.62 7.07
N LYS A 112 -26.97 -6.19 6.04
CA LYS A 112 -27.66 -7.00 5.02
C LYS A 112 -28.25 -8.29 5.61
N GLU A 113 -27.48 -9.03 6.40
CA GLU A 113 -27.96 -10.25 7.07
C GLU A 113 -29.16 -9.99 7.99
N LEU A 114 -29.12 -8.88 8.74
CA LEU A 114 -30.22 -8.47 9.60
C LEU A 114 -31.48 -8.15 8.78
N LYS A 115 -31.34 -7.44 7.65
CA LYS A 115 -32.47 -7.19 6.75
C LYS A 115 -33.04 -8.47 6.15
N GLU A 116 -32.20 -9.41 5.73
CA GLU A 116 -32.62 -10.70 5.16
C GLU A 116 -33.35 -11.58 6.18
N LYS A 117 -32.81 -11.71 7.40
CA LYS A 117 -33.48 -12.45 8.49
C LYS A 117 -34.82 -11.84 8.87
N THR A 118 -34.93 -10.51 8.85
CA THR A 118 -36.18 -9.82 9.18
C THR A 118 -37.21 -9.97 8.05
N ALA A 119 -36.78 -9.88 6.79
CA ALA A 119 -37.65 -10.09 5.63
C ALA A 119 -38.18 -11.54 5.58
N HIS A 120 -37.31 -12.53 5.80
CA HIS A 120 -37.70 -13.94 5.79
C HIS A 120 -38.62 -14.27 6.97
N LYS A 121 -38.44 -13.65 8.13
CA LYS A 121 -39.35 -13.84 9.27
C LYS A 121 -40.74 -13.28 8.98
N ASN A 122 -40.81 -12.10 8.36
CA ASN A 122 -42.08 -11.49 7.99
C ASN A 122 -42.86 -12.32 6.94
N GLU A 123 -42.18 -12.88 5.92
CA GLU A 123 -42.83 -13.76 4.93
C GLU A 123 -43.34 -15.09 5.52
N VAL A 124 -42.67 -15.62 6.55
CA VAL A 124 -43.07 -16.87 7.21
C VAL A 124 -44.25 -16.66 8.15
N ASP A 125 -44.31 -15.51 8.84
CA ASP A 125 -45.43 -15.16 9.69
C ASP A 125 -46.69 -14.82 8.86
N GLU A 126 -46.53 -14.21 7.68
CA GLU A 126 -47.65 -13.91 6.77
C GLU A 126 -48.27 -15.16 6.13
N LYS A 127 -47.48 -16.21 5.85
CA LYS A 127 -47.97 -17.50 5.33
C LYS A 127 -48.63 -18.41 6.37
N LYS A 128 -48.57 -18.06 7.66
CA LYS A 128 -49.18 -18.82 8.76
C LYS A 128 -50.54 -18.28 9.20
N LEU A 129 -50.95 -17.12 8.66
CA LEU A 129 -52.31 -16.58 8.80
C LEU A 129 -53.21 -17.10 7.67
#